data_AF-A0A954BBH6-F1
#
_entry.id   AF-A0A954BBH6-F1
#
_cell.length_a   1.000
_cell.length_b   1.000
_cell.length_c   1.000
_cell.angle_alpha   90.00
_cell.angle_beta   90.00
_cell.angle_gamma   90.00
#
_symmetry.space_group_name_H-M   'P 1'
#
loop_
_entity.id
_entity.type
_entity.pdbx_description
1 polymer ?
#
loop_
_entity_poly.entity_id
_entity_poly.type
_entity_poly.pdbx_seq_one_letter_code
_entity_poly.pdbx_strand_id
1 'polypeptide(L)'
;CPSLTLKDNPDPLRDDPVAYVNNDCVGCGVCGENAHAAILCPSFYRAELIYNPSGWDRLLDRFRGAVIRFFQKRGEKARAKYAFGA
;
A
#
# COMPACT_ATOMS: atom_id res chain seq x y z
N CYS A 1 4.36 -7.10 -21.00
CA CYS A 1 3.18 -7.47 -20.22
C CYS A 1 2.48 -6.17 -19.85
N PRO A 2 1.16 -6.02 -20.03
CA PRO A 2 0.59 -4.68 -20.14
C PRO A 2 0.48 -3.96 -18.78
N SER A 3 1.12 -2.78 -18.62
CA SER A 3 0.84 -1.82 -17.54
C SER A 3 -0.18 -0.78 -17.99
N LEU A 4 -0.97 -0.29 -17.04
CA LEU A 4 -1.83 0.85 -17.24
C LEU A 4 -1.02 2.14 -17.04
N THR A 5 -1.08 3.06 -17.99
CA THR A 5 -0.53 4.42 -17.90
C THR A 5 -1.60 5.44 -18.30
N LEU A 6 -1.32 6.73 -18.12
CA LEU A 6 -2.17 7.82 -18.61
C LEU A 6 -1.61 8.36 -19.93
N LYS A 7 -2.50 8.70 -20.86
CA LYS A 7 -2.18 9.40 -22.10
C LYS A 7 -3.18 10.55 -22.30
N ASP A 8 -2.75 11.61 -22.97
CA ASP A 8 -3.61 12.72 -23.32
C ASP A 8 -4.85 12.25 -24.09
N ASN A 9 -5.97 12.88 -23.76
CA ASN A 9 -7.25 12.56 -24.37
C ASN A 9 -7.26 13.06 -25.83
N PRO A 10 -7.59 12.22 -26.82
CA PRO A 10 -7.72 12.67 -28.20
C PRO A 10 -8.91 13.61 -28.43
N ASP A 11 -9.84 13.72 -27.47
CA ASP A 11 -10.95 14.67 -27.51
C ASP A 11 -10.52 16.04 -26.93
N PRO A 12 -10.44 17.10 -27.74
CA PRO A 12 -10.01 18.43 -27.29
C PRO A 12 -11.00 19.13 -26.35
N LEU A 13 -12.21 18.58 -26.15
CA LEU A 13 -13.21 19.13 -25.22
C LEU A 13 -13.12 18.52 -23.82
N ARG A 14 -12.22 17.57 -23.60
CA ARG A 14 -12.25 16.74 -22.40
C ARG A 14 -10.85 16.57 -21.84
N ASP A 15 -10.55 17.39 -20.83
CA ASP A 15 -9.22 17.58 -20.27
C ASP A 15 -8.68 16.37 -19.49
N ASP A 16 -9.57 15.46 -19.06
CA ASP A 16 -9.17 14.29 -18.26
C ASP A 16 -8.38 13.26 -19.10
N PRO A 17 -7.20 12.83 -18.62
CA PRO A 17 -6.38 11.86 -19.32
C PRO A 17 -7.04 10.48 -19.38
N VAL A 18 -6.74 9.72 -20.44
CA VAL A 18 -7.32 8.40 -20.67
C VAL A 18 -6.32 7.30 -20.27
N ALA A 19 -6.84 6.24 -19.66
CA ALA A 19 -6.06 5.05 -19.38
C ALA A 19 -5.59 4.39 -20.69
N TYR A 20 -4.28 4.29 -20.87
CA TYR A 20 -3.62 3.64 -21.99
C TYR A 20 -2.83 2.42 -21.52
N VAL A 21 -2.82 1.38 -22.34
CA VAL A 21 -2.13 0.13 -22.03
C VAL A 21 -0.73 0.16 -22.66
N ASN A 22 0.30 0.28 -21.82
CA ASN A 22 1.69 0.18 -22.25
C ASN A 22 2.18 -1.28 -22.11
N ASN A 23 2.83 -1.84 -23.14
CA ASN A 23 3.35 -3.21 -23.13
C ASN A 23 4.78 -3.36 -22.55
N ASP A 24 5.45 -2.26 -22.20
CA ASP A 24 6.84 -2.22 -21.74
C ASP A 24 7.03 -2.69 -20.28
N CYS A 25 5.96 -3.04 -19.56
CA CYS A 25 6.09 -3.42 -18.16
C CYS A 25 6.75 -4.79 -17.99
N VAL A 26 7.92 -4.75 -17.36
CA VAL A 26 8.72 -5.89 -16.89
C VAL A 26 8.32 -6.36 -15.47
N GLY A 27 7.31 -5.72 -14.86
CA GLY A 27 6.83 -5.99 -13.49
C GLY A 27 5.55 -6.84 -13.39
N CYS A 28 5.12 -7.48 -14.47
CA CYS A 28 3.93 -8.33 -14.43
C CYS A 28 4.16 -9.56 -13.55
N GLY A 29 3.41 -9.63 -12.46
CA GLY A 29 3.54 -10.65 -11.41
C GLY A 29 3.93 -10.06 -10.07
N VAL A 30 4.66 -8.93 -10.05
CA VAL A 30 5.10 -8.25 -8.81
C VAL A 30 4.34 -6.97 -8.51
N CYS A 31 3.45 -6.52 -9.40
CA CYS A 31 2.71 -5.26 -9.21
C CYS A 31 1.84 -5.28 -7.94
N GLY A 32 1.24 -6.43 -7.59
CA GLY A 32 0.50 -6.59 -6.33
C GLY A 32 1.39 -6.62 -5.09
N GLU A 33 2.52 -7.32 -5.16
CA GLU A 33 3.50 -7.39 -4.06
C GLU A 33 4.17 -6.04 -3.81
N ASN A 34 4.55 -5.33 -4.87
CA ASN A 34 5.14 -3.99 -4.81
C ASN A 34 4.13 -2.93 -4.36
N ALA A 35 2.88 -3.00 -4.84
CA ALA A 35 1.82 -2.07 -4.39
C ALA A 35 1.51 -2.25 -2.90
N HIS A 36 1.53 -3.49 -2.39
CA HIS A 36 1.34 -3.79 -0.98
C HIS A 36 2.57 -3.39 -0.13
N ALA A 37 3.79 -3.67 -0.60
CA ALA A 37 5.03 -3.32 0.09
C ALA A 37 5.24 -1.80 0.17
N ALA A 38 4.86 -1.05 -0.87
CA ALA A 38 5.03 0.39 -0.94
C ALA A 38 3.81 1.20 -0.43
N ILE A 39 2.78 0.55 0.13
CA ILE A 39 1.57 1.21 0.67
C ILE A 39 0.92 2.13 -0.38
N LEU A 40 0.95 1.74 -1.66
CA LEU A 40 0.55 2.60 -2.76
C LEU A 40 -0.98 2.66 -2.96
N CYS A 41 -1.72 1.66 -2.46
CA CYS A 41 -3.17 1.63 -2.57
C CYS A 41 -3.83 1.71 -1.17
N PRO A 42 -4.44 2.86 -0.81
CA PRO A 42 -5.15 3.00 0.46
C PRO A 42 -6.34 2.04 0.60
N SER A 43 -6.79 1.42 -0.49
CA SER A 43 -7.87 0.43 -0.50
C SER A 43 -7.55 -0.90 0.19
N PHE A 44 -6.27 -1.23 0.41
CA PHE A 44 -5.88 -2.52 1.01
C PHE A 44 -5.87 -2.52 2.55
N TYR A 45 -6.07 -1.37 3.20
CA TYR A 45 -6.19 -1.28 4.65
C TYR A 45 -7.41 -0.45 5.06
N ARG A 46 -8.09 -0.87 6.13
CA ARG A 46 -9.22 -0.15 6.70
C ARG A 46 -8.71 0.77 7.81
N ALA A 47 -8.83 2.08 7.60
CA ALA A 47 -8.66 3.08 8.64
C ALA A 47 -10.03 3.63 9.03
N GLU A 48 -10.38 3.56 10.31
CA GLU A 48 -11.59 4.16 10.86
C GLU A 48 -11.20 5.40 11.66
N LEU A 49 -11.96 6.49 11.49
CA LEU A 49 -11.76 7.72 12.24
C LEU A 49 -12.85 7.85 13.30
N ILE A 50 -12.45 7.90 14.58
CA ILE A 50 -13.35 8.01 15.73
C ILE A 50 -13.31 9.46 16.24
N TYR A 51 -14.48 10.10 16.32
CA TYR A 51 -14.64 11.43 16.90
C TYR A 51 -15.06 11.32 18.37
N ASN A 52 -14.42 12.08 19.25
CA ASN A 52 -14.61 12.05 20.72
C ASN A 52 -14.29 10.68 21.38
N PRO A 53 -13.02 10.22 21.34
CA PRO A 53 -12.65 8.93 21.91
C PRO A 53 -12.78 8.94 23.44
N SER A 54 -13.36 7.87 23.97
CA SER A 54 -13.42 7.64 25.42
C SER A 54 -12.05 7.26 25.98
N GLY A 55 -11.89 7.31 27.31
CA GLY A 55 -10.66 6.86 27.97
C GLY A 55 -10.33 5.38 27.68
N TRP A 56 -11.37 4.56 27.50
CA TRP A 56 -11.24 3.15 27.14
C TRP A 56 -10.73 2.95 25.71
N ASP A 57 -11.21 3.76 24.76
CA ASP A 57 -10.75 3.70 23.36
C ASP A 57 -9.26 3.98 23.25
N ARG A 58 -8.76 4.97 24.00
CA ARG A 58 -7.33 5.31 24.04
C ARG A 58 -6.48 4.21 24.67
N LEU A 59 -7.00 3.53 25.69
CA LEU A 59 -6.30 2.41 26.33
C LEU A 59 -6.21 1.21 25.38
N LEU A 60 -7.32 0.89 24.72
CA LEU A 60 -7.38 -0.19 23.74
C LEU A 60 -6.48 0.09 22.52
N ASP A 61 -6.45 1.33 22.04
CA ASP A 61 -5.56 1.75 20.95
C ASP A 61 -4.07 1.58 21.33
N ARG A 62 -3.68 2.01 22.53
CA ARG A 62 -2.32 1.80 23.04
C ARG A 62 -1.95 0.31 23.11
N PHE A 63 -2.87 -0.52 23.59
CA PHE A 63 -2.68 -1.96 23.66
C PHE A 63 -2.52 -2.57 22.26
N ARG A 64 -3.45 -2.27 21.33
CA ARG A 64 -3.37 -2.71 19.93
C ARG A 64 -2.06 -2.30 19.29
N GLY A 65 -1.66 -1.04 19.45
CA GLY A 65 -0.39 -0.54 18.93
C GLY A 65 0.84 -1.24 19.51
N ALA A 66 0.81 -1.60 20.80
CA ALA A 66 1.90 -2.37 21.42
C ALA A 66 2.00 -3.79 20.84
N VAL A 67 0.87 -4.47 20.68
CA VAL A 67 0.80 -5.84 20.10
C VAL A 67 1.26 -5.83 18.63
N ILE A 68 0.75 -4.90 17.82
CA ILE A 68 1.14 -4.77 16.41
C ILE A 68 2.65 -4.53 16.29
N ARG A 69 3.21 -3.59 17.07
CA ARG A 69 4.64 -3.31 17.07
C ARG A 69 5.48 -4.51 17.48
N PHE A 70 5.01 -5.30 18.44
CA PHE A 70 5.70 -6.53 18.86
C PHE A 70 5.82 -7.52 17.71
N PHE A 71 4.72 -7.80 17.00
CA PHE A 71 4.73 -8.71 15.86
C PHE A 71 5.53 -8.16 14.68
N GLN A 72 5.40 -6.85 14.38
CA GLN A 72 6.19 -6.19 13.33
C GLN A 72 7.69 -6.31 13.60
N LYS A 73 8.16 -5.97 14.81
CA LYS A 73 9.58 -6.12 15.18
C LYS A 73 10.10 -7.55 15.05
N ARG A 74 9.27 -8.54 15.42
CA ARG A 74 9.64 -9.95 15.28
C ARG A 74 9.74 -10.37 13.80
N GLY A 75 8.79 -9.93 12.97
CA GLY A 75 8.78 -10.16 11.53
C GLY A 75 9.96 -9.47 10.82
N GLU A 76 10.25 -8.22 11.16
CA GLU A 76 11.41 -7.48 10.67
C GLU A 76 12.72 -8.18 11.02
N LYS A 77 12.89 -8.64 12.27
CA LYS A 77 14.07 -9.41 12.68
C LYS A 77 14.23 -10.70 11.88
N ALA A 78 13.14 -11.38 11.54
CA ALA A 78 13.17 -12.58 10.71
C ALA A 78 13.51 -12.26 9.24
N ARG A 79 12.96 -11.18 8.67
CA ARG A 79 13.27 -10.71 7.31
C ARG A 79 14.69 -10.21 7.18
N ALA A 80 15.20 -9.50 8.18
CA ALA A 80 16.58 -9.00 8.22
C ALA A 80 17.62 -10.14 8.10
N LYS A 81 17.29 -11.35 8.57
CA LYS A 81 18.14 -12.54 8.39
C LYS A 81 18.35 -12.92 6.91
N TYR A 82 17.41 -12.57 6.03
CA TYR A 82 17.44 -12.89 4.60
C TYR A 82 17.63 -11.65 3.71
N ALA A 83 17.66 -10.45 4.28
CA ALA A 83 17.71 -9.19 3.54
C ALA A 83 19.11 -8.84 3.02
N PHE A 84 20.16 -9.47 3.56
CA PHE A 84 21.52 -9.44 3.01
C PHE A 84 21.88 -10.85 2.57
N GLY A 85 21.83 -11.09 1.26
CA GLY A 85 22.25 -12.35 0.65
C GLY A 85 23.73 -12.63 0.94
N ALA A 86 24.00 -13.87 1.33
CA ALA A 86 25.23 -14.56 0.95
C ALA A 86 25.02 -15.15 -0.45
#